data_AF-A0A7L4RH63-F1
#
_entry.id   AF-A0A7L4RH63-F1
#
_cell.length_a   1.000
_cell.length_b   1.000
_cell.length_c   1.000
_cell.angle_alpha   90.00
_cell.angle_beta   90.00
_cell.angle_gamma   90.00
#
_symmetry.space_group_name_H-M   'P 1'
#
loop_
_entity.id
_entity.type
_entity.pdbx_description
1 polymer ?
#
loop_
_entity_poly.entity_id
_entity_poly.type
_entity_poly.pdbx_seq_one_letter_code
_entity_poly.pdbx_strand_id
1 'polypeptide(L)'
;MKLRVAPGAKKFSVSQRNGEFVVRLTQQAREGKANEELLERLRKIVGAKAFLVRGAKSREKEVAFEGVSDEEAVKKITALAQSV
;
A
#
# COMPACT_ATOMS: atom_id res chain seq x y z
N MET A 1 -2.99 2.98 8.95
CA MET A 1 -3.88 2.95 7.76
C MET A 1 -4.07 1.51 7.32
N LYS A 2 -5.31 1.10 7.01
CA LYS A 2 -5.61 -0.26 6.51
C LYS A 2 -5.67 -0.28 4.99
N LEU A 3 -4.99 -1.25 4.40
CA LEU A 3 -4.99 -1.48 2.96
C LEU A 3 -4.99 -2.98 2.66
N ARG A 4 -5.63 -3.33 1.55
CA ARG A 4 -5.75 -4.69 1.06
C ARG A 4 -4.80 -4.89 -0.10
N VAL A 5 -3.93 -5.88 0.03
CA VAL A 5 -2.91 -6.19 -0.96
C VAL A 5 -3.35 -7.39 -1.79
N ALA A 6 -3.31 -7.21 -3.10
CA ALA A 6 -3.58 -8.22 -4.10
C ALA A 6 -2.26 -8.53 -4.86
N PRO A 7 -1.50 -9.54 -4.43
CA PRO A 7 -0.25 -9.95 -5.05
C PRO A 7 -0.50 -10.73 -6.36
N GLY A 8 0.49 -10.77 -7.25
CA GLY A 8 0.40 -11.49 -8.53
C GLY A 8 -0.43 -10.79 -9.60
N ALA A 9 -0.57 -9.46 -9.51
CA ALA A 9 -1.22 -8.67 -10.54
C ALA A 9 -0.30 -8.46 -11.76
N LYS A 10 -0.88 -8.24 -12.95
CA LYS A 10 -0.09 -7.93 -14.15
C LYS A 10 0.67 -6.60 -14.07
N LYS A 11 0.15 -5.64 -13.31
CA LYS A 11 0.72 -4.30 -13.11
C LYS A 11 0.47 -3.81 -11.69
N PHE A 12 1.37 -2.96 -11.20
CA PHE A 12 1.18 -2.24 -9.95
C PHE A 12 0.06 -1.21 -10.13
N SER A 13 -0.91 -1.20 -9.22
CA SER A 13 -1.99 -0.21 -9.24
C SER A 13 -2.57 -0.05 -7.85
N VAL A 14 -2.96 1.18 -7.52
CA VAL A 14 -3.64 1.49 -6.27
C VAL A 14 -5.02 2.01 -6.63
N SER A 15 -6.04 1.43 -6.01
CA SER A 15 -7.43 1.84 -6.23
C SER A 15 -8.13 1.94 -4.89
N GLN A 16 -9.01 2.92 -4.73
CA GLN A 16 -9.87 3.03 -3.56
C GLN A 16 -11.28 2.59 -3.94
N ARG A 17 -11.86 1.65 -3.19
CA ARG A 17 -13.21 1.13 -3.44
C ARG A 17 -13.98 1.08 -2.13
N ASN A 18 -15.09 1.81 -2.02
CA ASN A 18 -15.95 1.86 -0.82
C ASN A 18 -15.18 2.17 0.49
N GLY A 19 -14.21 3.08 0.44
CA GLY A 19 -13.37 3.42 1.60
C GLY A 19 -12.23 2.43 1.88
N GLU A 20 -12.13 1.33 1.13
CA GLU A 20 -11.06 0.34 1.26
C GLU A 20 -9.99 0.55 0.18
N PHE A 21 -8.72 0.58 0.57
CA PHE A 21 -7.60 0.72 -0.37
C PHE A 21 -7.18 -0.65 -0.89
N VAL A 22 -7.23 -0.86 -2.20
CA VAL A 22 -6.78 -2.08 -2.86
C VAL A 22 -5.49 -1.78 -3.61
N VAL A 23 -4.39 -2.36 -3.13
CA VAL A 23 -3.07 -2.26 -3.75
C VAL A 23 -2.78 -3.56 -4.49
N ARG A 24 -2.71 -3.48 -5.80
CA ARG A 24 -2.30 -4.57 -6.67
C ARG A 24 -0.78 -4.52 -6.83
N LEU A 25 -0.11 -5.61 -6.48
CA LEU A 25 1.35 -5.74 -6.61
C LEU A 25 1.68 -6.76 -7.68
N THR A 26 2.76 -6.52 -8.41
CA THR A 26 3.23 -7.49 -9.41
C THR A 26 4.00 -8.63 -8.76
N GLN A 27 4.68 -8.37 -7.65
CA GLN A 27 5.37 -9.41 -6.89
C GLN A 27 4.39 -10.43 -6.31
N GLN A 28 4.84 -11.68 -6.26
CA GLN A 28 4.12 -12.76 -5.60
C GLN A 28 4.21 -12.62 -4.07
N ALA A 29 3.22 -13.15 -3.35
CA ALA A 29 3.23 -13.24 -1.89
C ALA A 29 4.17 -14.33 -1.36
N ARG A 30 5.33 -14.56 -1.99
CA ARG A 30 6.34 -15.50 -1.53
C ARG A 30 7.42 -14.74 -0.78
N GLU A 31 7.75 -15.23 0.42
CA GLU A 31 8.90 -14.77 1.22
C GLU A 31 8.94 -13.27 1.54
N GLY A 32 7.78 -12.60 1.65
CA GLY A 32 7.76 -11.17 2.02
C GLY A 32 8.12 -10.18 0.91
N LYS A 33 8.38 -10.64 -0.33
CA LYS A 33 8.65 -9.75 -1.48
C LYS A 33 7.52 -8.77 -1.77
N ALA A 34 6.28 -9.21 -1.60
CA ALA A 34 5.10 -8.33 -1.67
C ALA A 34 5.04 -7.29 -0.53
N ASN A 35 5.70 -7.52 0.60
CA ASN A 35 5.79 -6.52 1.67
C ASN A 35 6.82 -5.47 1.31
N GLU A 36 7.99 -5.89 0.83
CA GLU A 36 9.05 -4.97 0.39
C GLU A 36 8.59 -4.09 -0.76
N GLU A 37 8.01 -4.66 -1.82
CA GLU A 37 7.51 -3.87 -2.95
C GLU A 37 6.45 -2.87 -2.50
N LEU A 38 5.52 -3.30 -1.65
CA LEU A 38 4.51 -2.40 -1.10
C LEU A 38 5.14 -1.23 -0.37
N LEU A 39 6.03 -1.49 0.58
CA LEU A 39 6.65 -0.45 1.40
C LEU A 39 7.49 0.49 0.54
N GLU A 40 8.24 -0.03 -0.43
CA GLU A 40 9.05 0.79 -1.34
C GLU A 40 8.17 1.71 -2.21
N ARG A 41 7.07 1.18 -2.75
CA ARG A 41 6.11 1.96 -3.54
C ARG A 41 5.41 3.01 -2.68
N LEU A 42 4.94 2.65 -1.49
CA LEU A 42 4.30 3.58 -0.56
C LEU A 42 5.27 4.68 -0.12
N ARG A 43 6.54 4.36 0.11
CA ARG A 43 7.60 5.35 0.39
C ARG A 43 7.77 6.34 -0.74
N LYS A 44 7.80 5.87 -1.99
CA LYS A 44 7.89 6.73 -3.19
C LYS A 44 6.64 7.61 -3.37
N ILE A 45 5.45 7.08 -3.06
CA ILE A 45 4.17 7.79 -3.19
C ILE A 45 4.01 8.88 -2.12
N VAL A 46 4.21 8.51 -0.85
CA VAL A 46 3.97 9.41 0.29
C VAL A 46 5.16 10.36 0.51
N GLY A 47 6.37 9.95 0.11
CA GLY A 47 7.62 10.64 0.38
C GLY A 47 8.11 10.46 1.81
N ALA A 48 7.58 9.47 2.53
CA ALA A 48 7.88 9.21 3.93
C ALA A 48 8.19 7.73 4.16
N LYS A 49 8.90 7.41 5.25
CA LYS A 49 9.16 6.01 5.58
C LYS A 49 7.86 5.30 5.93
N ALA A 50 7.54 4.25 5.19
CA ALA A 50 6.44 3.35 5.48
C ALA A 50 6.95 2.14 6.30
N PHE A 51 6.13 1.69 7.25
CA PHE A 51 6.34 0.53 8.10
C PHE A 51 5.10 -0.34 8.13
N LEU A 52 5.29 -1.66 8.15
CA LEU A 52 4.19 -2.60 8.32
C LEU A 52 3.91 -2.76 9.82
N VAL A 53 2.74 -2.32 10.27
CA VAL A 53 2.28 -2.48 11.65
C VAL A 53 1.65 -3.85 11.84
N ARG A 54 0.86 -4.32 10.86
CA ARG A 54 0.13 -5.58 10.95
C ARG A 54 -0.14 -6.19 9.58
N GLY A 55 -0.41 -7.49 9.54
CA GLY A 55 -0.82 -8.18 8.30
C GLY A 55 0.32 -8.80 7.49
N ALA A 56 1.48 -9.09 8.10
CA ALA A 56 2.61 -9.72 7.41
C ALA A 56 2.27 -11.05 6.70
N LYS A 57 1.27 -11.79 7.23
CA LYS A 57 0.75 -13.06 6.67
C LYS A 57 -0.66 -12.94 6.06
N SER A 58 -1.25 -11.74 6.07
CA SER A 58 -2.62 -11.53 5.58
C SER A 58 -2.63 -10.66 4.31
N ARG A 59 -3.74 -10.77 3.56
CA ARG A 59 -4.01 -9.88 2.42
C ARG A 59 -4.35 -8.47 2.92
N GLU A 60 -4.92 -8.36 4.11
CA GLU A 60 -5.13 -7.08 4.79
C GLU A 60 -3.89 -6.70 5.55
N LYS A 61 -3.36 -5.52 5.25
CA LYS A 61 -2.16 -4.97 5.86
C LYS A 61 -2.47 -3.64 6.50
N GLU A 62 -1.85 -3.43 7.65
CA GLU A 62 -1.86 -2.15 8.32
C GLU A 62 -0.46 -1.57 8.21
N VAL A 63 -0.39 -0.36 7.64
CA VAL A 63 0.86 0.38 7.48
C VAL A 63 0.79 1.67 8.26
N ALA A 64 1.94 2.10 8.76
CA ALA A 64 2.16 3.40 9.38
C ALA A 64 3.25 4.14 8.62
N PHE A 65 3.21 5.46 8.68
CA PHE A 65 4.19 6.34 8.07
C PHE A 65 4.87 7.19 9.14
N GLU A 66 6.19 7.33 9.05
CA GLU A 66 6.94 8.22 9.95
C GLU A 66 6.81 9.67 9.49
N GLY A 67 6.33 10.53 10.38
CA GLY A 67 6.14 11.95 10.12
C GLY A 67 4.94 12.29 9.22
N VAL A 68 4.05 11.32 8.94
CA VAL A 68 2.83 11.54 8.15
C VAL A 68 1.66 10.85 8.84
N SER A 69 0.60 11.61 9.12
CA SER A 69 -0.65 11.09 9.68
C SER A 69 -1.37 10.17 8.70
N ASP A 70 -2.14 9.21 9.21
CA ASP A 70 -2.89 8.25 8.39
C ASP A 70 -3.79 8.92 7.35
N GLU A 71 -4.47 10.01 7.73
CA GLU A 71 -5.34 10.78 6.84
C GLU A 71 -4.59 11.43 5.67
N GLU A 72 -3.37 11.88 5.92
CA GLU A 72 -2.56 12.58 4.93
C GLU A 72 -1.90 11.60 3.95
N ALA A 73 -1.48 10.43 4.45
CA ALA A 73 -1.06 9.31 3.62
C ALA A 73 -2.20 8.83 2.72
N VAL A 74 -3.41 8.68 3.28
CA VAL A 74 -4.64 8.36 2.53
C VAL A 74 -4.87 9.39 1.42
N LYS A 75 -4.84 10.69 1.72
CA LYS A 75 -5.03 11.74 0.72
C LYS A 75 -4.02 11.65 -0.42
N LYS A 76 -2.73 11.50 -0.12
CA LYS A 76 -1.68 11.38 -1.14
C LYS A 76 -1.89 10.15 -2.02
N ILE A 77 -2.25 9.02 -1.42
CA ILE A 77 -2.50 7.77 -2.15
C ILE A 77 -3.76 7.88 -3.02
N THR A 78 -4.85 8.45 -2.50
CA THR A 78 -6.10 8.69 -3.25
C THR A 78 -5.88 9.67 -4.41
N ALA A 79 -5.12 10.74 -4.19
CA ALA A 79 -4.79 11.70 -5.25
C ALA A 79 -4.09 11.03 -6.44
N LEU A 80 -3.18 10.08 -6.17
CA LEU A 80 -2.53 9.29 -7.22
C LEU A 80 -3.44 8.24 -7.86
N ALA A 81 -4.35 7.65 -7.08
CA ALA A 81 -5.31 6.65 -7.58
C ALA A 81 -6.38 7.26 -8.51
N GLN A 82 -6.63 8.57 -8.44
CA GLN A 82 -7.59 9.27 -9.30
C GLN A 82 -6.98 9.83 -10.59
N SER A 83 -5.65 9.82 -10.74
CA SER A 83 -4.96 10.35 -11.92
C SER A 83 -4.53 9.30 -12.95
N VAL A 84 -5.03 8.06 -12.87
CA VAL A 84 -4.71 6.96 -13.82
C VAL A 84 -5.97 6.31 -14.38
#